data_AF-A0A960FL08-F1
#
_entry.id   AF-A0A960FL08-F1
#
_cell.length_a   1.000
_cell.length_b   1.000
_cell.length_c   1.000
_cell.angle_alpha   90.00
_cell.angle_beta   90.00
_cell.angle_gamma   90.00
#
_symmetry.space_group_name_H-M   'P 1'
#
loop_
_entity.id
_entity.type
_entity.pdbx_description
1 polymer ?
#
loop_
_entity_poly.entity_id
_entity_poly.type
_entity_poly.pdbx_seq_one_letter_code
_entity_poly.pdbx_strand_id
1 'polypeptide(L)'
;MEEYRVTAPDDGRADGTTSDARARADVPAPRLASLDAGVPVAPAGPPSSHPDHPVAERRWFVRRRERDVVAVERRTGRGRRAGETATAIAASASASASGATPAPWWRRQYGRTVEPAVVMAFSRQMASFIEAGISVLEALEIVAEEVGDPAMRVVVEEMHATLQRGGSFSDAVAAHPSVFPPYYRAMVRSAEFTGKLDEVLDRLALYLDRDLAAKRQVKSALTYPTVVLVVTVIAMVVMALFVLPKFAGMYRSLGAELPLPTRMLLSSTDFFTGNLPFLVAGAISLFLAGYAVIGGDRGKRRRDRLVMRLPVVGNLFHLISLERFCRVLAALARAGVPLPDAIDMSANSTNNTVFIERMREVRETLVRGGGLSAPIAATELFPTAARQMVRVGEKTGTLANQLAKAAAYYEREVTYSMKKATELFQPAVIMFVGGLVGFVAVAQVSAMYSIFGQVQTP
;
A
#
# COMPACT_ATOMS: atom_id res chain seq x y z
N MET A 1 52.13 29.84 52.17
CA MET A 1 52.84 28.76 51.45
C MET A 1 52.72 29.06 49.98
N GLU A 2 53.89 29.16 49.36
CA GLU A 2 54.30 29.69 48.06
C GLU A 2 53.33 29.73 46.86
N GLU A 3 53.30 30.92 46.26
CA GLU A 3 53.49 31.28 44.84
C GLU A 3 54.09 30.21 43.90
N TYR A 4 53.59 30.14 42.65
CA TYR A 4 54.32 30.68 41.49
C TYR A 4 53.39 30.86 40.29
N ARG A 5 53.72 31.86 39.48
CA ARG A 5 52.90 32.63 38.53
C ARG A 5 53.80 32.87 37.30
N VAL A 6 53.22 33.27 36.15
CA VAL A 6 53.89 34.04 35.06
C VAL A 6 54.78 33.14 34.16
N THR A 7 54.78 33.14 32.81
CA THR A 7 54.26 34.00 31.74
C THR A 7 54.59 33.38 30.37
N ALA A 8 53.79 33.69 29.35
CA ALA A 8 54.25 33.85 27.95
C ALA A 8 54.89 35.25 27.81
N PRO A 9 55.74 35.60 26.80
CA PRO A 9 55.29 35.63 25.40
C PRO A 9 56.38 35.57 24.29
N ASP A 10 55.86 35.57 23.06
CA ASP A 10 56.28 36.35 21.88
C ASP A 10 57.36 35.95 20.87
N ASP A 11 56.99 36.28 19.63
CA ASP A 11 57.76 36.74 18.48
C ASP A 11 58.60 35.77 17.61
N GLY A 12 58.43 35.94 16.29
CA GLY A 12 59.57 35.85 15.38
C GLY A 12 59.34 35.19 14.03
N ARG A 13 59.10 36.03 13.02
CA ARG A 13 59.11 35.79 11.56
C ARG A 13 60.36 35.08 10.99
N ALA A 14 60.19 34.69 9.71
CA ALA A 14 61.15 34.62 8.59
C ALA A 14 61.65 33.21 8.25
N ASP A 15 61.25 32.68 7.09
CA ASP A 15 62.05 32.62 5.83
C ASP A 15 62.97 31.40 5.87
N GLY A 16 63.13 30.55 4.87
CA GLY A 16 62.75 30.45 3.47
C GLY A 16 63.47 29.18 2.96
N THR A 17 63.13 28.72 1.75
CA THR A 17 64.03 28.07 0.76
C THR A 17 65.15 27.16 1.29
N THR A 18 65.32 25.90 0.88
CA THR A 18 65.54 25.44 -0.50
C THR A 18 65.86 23.92 -0.45
N SER A 19 65.40 23.20 -1.48
CA SER A 19 66.14 22.25 -2.35
C SER A 19 67.05 21.15 -1.77
N ASP A 20 66.98 20.02 -2.50
CA ASP A 20 67.90 18.88 -2.58
C ASP A 20 67.94 17.89 -1.41
N ALA A 21 68.24 16.62 -1.61
CA ALA A 21 68.12 15.68 -2.72
C ALA A 21 68.62 14.33 -2.14
N ARG A 22 67.98 13.24 -2.54
CA ARG A 22 68.57 11.89 -2.72
C ARG A 22 69.29 11.22 -1.54
N ALA A 23 68.73 10.09 -1.08
CA ALA A 23 69.33 8.73 -1.10
C ALA A 23 68.69 7.87 0.02
N ARG A 24 67.81 6.92 -0.33
CA ARG A 24 68.05 5.46 -0.45
C ARG A 24 68.24 4.71 0.87
N ALA A 25 67.27 3.84 1.20
CA ALA A 25 67.40 2.45 1.70
C ALA A 25 65.97 1.96 2.06
N ASP A 26 65.35 1.10 1.24
CA ASP A 26 65.39 -0.38 1.29
C ASP A 26 64.56 -1.00 2.43
N VAL A 27 63.33 -1.48 2.13
CA VAL A 27 62.68 -2.68 2.73
C VAL A 27 61.65 -3.24 1.72
N PRO A 28 61.52 -4.57 1.50
CA PRO A 28 61.10 -5.16 0.23
C PRO A 28 59.63 -5.63 0.13
N ALA A 29 59.19 -5.86 -1.10
CA ALA A 29 57.94 -6.51 -1.48
C ALA A 29 58.06 -8.06 -1.45
N PRO A 30 56.98 -8.80 -1.08
CA PRO A 30 56.94 -10.25 -1.26
C PRO A 30 56.39 -10.64 -2.64
N ARG A 31 57.08 -11.58 -3.31
CA ARG A 31 56.71 -12.21 -4.59
C ARG A 31 55.72 -13.37 -4.41
N LEU A 32 54.96 -13.57 -5.48
CA LEU A 32 54.00 -14.63 -5.79
C LEU A 32 54.59 -16.05 -5.71
N ALA A 33 53.75 -17.00 -5.30
CA ALA A 33 53.83 -18.39 -5.74
C ALA A 33 52.40 -18.97 -5.89
N SER A 34 52.17 -19.53 -7.06
CA SER A 34 50.99 -20.20 -7.61
C SER A 34 50.62 -21.50 -6.88
N LEU A 35 49.32 -21.78 -6.75
CA LEU A 35 48.79 -23.15 -6.71
C LEU A 35 47.28 -23.18 -7.04
N ASP A 36 46.97 -24.01 -8.02
CA ASP A 36 45.66 -24.42 -8.53
C ASP A 36 44.74 -25.02 -7.46
N ALA A 37 43.47 -24.59 -7.47
CA ALA A 37 42.26 -25.34 -7.09
C ALA A 37 41.07 -24.42 -7.42
N GLY A 38 40.05 -24.75 -8.21
CA GLY A 38 39.40 -26.02 -8.49
C GLY A 38 37.89 -25.73 -8.48
N VAL A 39 37.34 -25.43 -9.66
CA VAL A 39 35.92 -25.14 -9.89
C VAL A 39 35.11 -26.43 -9.69
N PRO A 40 33.98 -26.44 -8.95
CA PRO A 40 33.13 -27.61 -8.90
C PRO A 40 32.25 -27.69 -10.16
N VAL A 41 32.66 -28.58 -11.07
CA VAL A 41 31.85 -29.09 -12.18
C VAL A 41 31.01 -30.26 -11.66
N ALA A 42 29.68 -30.17 -11.79
CA ALA A 42 28.78 -31.29 -11.56
C ALA A 42 28.76 -32.23 -12.79
N PRO A 43 28.70 -33.57 -12.60
CA PRO A 43 28.96 -34.53 -13.67
C PRO A 43 27.79 -34.71 -14.66
N ALA A 44 28.15 -34.77 -15.93
CA ALA A 44 27.30 -35.24 -17.03
C ALA A 44 27.12 -36.77 -16.97
N GLY A 45 25.87 -37.23 -17.08
CA GLY A 45 25.51 -38.61 -17.43
C GLY A 45 25.12 -38.72 -18.91
N PRO A 46 25.31 -39.89 -19.58
CA PRO A 46 25.28 -40.02 -21.04
C PRO A 46 23.92 -40.61 -21.55
N PRO A 47 23.73 -40.99 -22.83
CA PRO A 47 22.99 -40.22 -23.81
C PRO A 47 21.71 -40.91 -24.36
N SER A 48 20.90 -40.11 -25.05
CA SER A 48 19.86 -40.39 -26.05
C SER A 48 19.34 -41.83 -26.27
N SER A 49 18.02 -42.00 -26.19
CA SER A 49 17.27 -42.83 -27.15
C SER A 49 15.81 -42.37 -27.27
N HIS A 50 15.46 -41.89 -28.47
CA HIS A 50 14.10 -41.97 -29.00
C HIS A 50 13.74 -43.45 -29.21
N PRO A 51 12.45 -43.84 -29.08
CA PRO A 51 11.69 -44.06 -30.32
C PRO A 51 10.20 -43.66 -30.24
N ASP A 52 9.71 -43.17 -31.36
CA ASP A 52 8.40 -43.41 -32.02
C ASP A 52 7.16 -43.84 -31.21
N HIS A 53 6.13 -42.97 -31.26
CA HIS A 53 4.69 -43.18 -31.59
C HIS A 53 3.86 -44.32 -30.93
N PRO A 54 2.53 -44.16 -30.70
CA PRO A 54 1.60 -43.57 -31.67
C PRO A 54 0.46 -42.67 -31.15
N VAL A 55 -0.09 -41.97 -32.14
CA VAL A 55 -1.39 -41.31 -32.26
C VAL A 55 -2.54 -42.23 -31.79
N ALA A 56 -3.41 -41.74 -30.90
CA ALA A 56 -4.82 -42.15 -30.85
C ALA A 56 -5.66 -41.22 -29.97
N GLU A 57 -6.61 -40.56 -30.64
CA GLU A 57 -8.00 -40.38 -30.20
C GLU A 57 -8.31 -39.58 -28.92
N ARG A 58 -8.87 -38.38 -29.15
CA ARG A 58 -10.23 -38.09 -28.68
C ARG A 58 -10.85 -36.93 -29.46
N ARG A 59 -11.72 -37.33 -30.38
CA ARG A 59 -12.48 -36.51 -31.33
C ARG A 59 -13.94 -36.49 -30.86
N TRP A 60 -14.33 -35.42 -30.16
CA TRP A 60 -15.72 -35.13 -29.75
C TRP A 60 -15.77 -33.60 -29.60
N PHE A 61 -16.37 -32.76 -30.44
CA PHE A 61 -17.77 -32.71 -30.87
C PHE A 61 -17.84 -31.71 -32.05
N VAL A 62 -18.11 -32.18 -33.28
CA VAL A 62 -18.67 -31.34 -34.36
C VAL A 62 -19.61 -32.22 -35.18
N ARG A 63 -20.93 -32.05 -35.01
CA ARG A 63 -21.98 -32.24 -36.04
C ARG A 63 -23.39 -32.10 -35.44
N ARG A 64 -24.08 -31.03 -35.84
CA ARG A 64 -25.54 -30.90 -36.10
C ARG A 64 -25.85 -29.40 -36.11
N ARG A 65 -26.49 -28.78 -37.09
CA ARG A 65 -27.09 -29.19 -38.37
C ARG A 65 -27.05 -27.95 -39.27
N GLU A 66 -26.47 -28.08 -40.46
CA GLU A 66 -26.96 -27.38 -41.64
C GLU A 66 -27.81 -28.39 -42.40
N ARG A 67 -29.07 -28.01 -42.68
CA ARG A 67 -29.97 -28.47 -43.75
C ARG A 67 -31.36 -27.97 -43.38
N ASP A 68 -31.80 -26.92 -44.05
CA ASP A 68 -32.85 -27.03 -45.06
C ASP A 68 -33.14 -25.64 -45.65
N VAL A 69 -32.65 -25.44 -46.87
CA VAL A 69 -33.23 -24.51 -47.83
C VAL A 69 -33.73 -25.40 -48.97
N VAL A 70 -35.01 -25.24 -49.35
CA VAL A 70 -35.49 -25.08 -50.74
C VAL A 70 -36.95 -25.56 -50.88
N ALA A 71 -37.75 -24.64 -51.46
CA ALA A 71 -38.97 -24.80 -52.25
C ALA A 71 -40.29 -25.20 -51.56
N VAL A 72 -41.35 -24.42 -51.82
CA VAL A 72 -42.27 -24.64 -52.95
C VAL A 72 -43.22 -23.44 -53.11
N GLU A 73 -43.57 -23.22 -54.37
CA GLU A 73 -44.21 -22.08 -55.01
C GLU A 73 -45.74 -22.24 -55.20
N ARG A 74 -46.47 -21.11 -55.31
CA ARG A 74 -47.87 -20.91 -55.80
C ARG A 74 -48.99 -21.58 -54.96
N ARG A 75 -50.15 -20.97 -54.64
CA ARG A 75 -51.09 -20.22 -55.48
C ARG A 75 -52.22 -19.60 -54.61
N THR A 76 -52.65 -18.38 -54.98
CA THR A 76 -54.03 -17.83 -54.94
C THR A 76 -54.92 -17.95 -53.68
N GLY A 77 -55.44 -16.81 -53.20
CA GLY A 77 -56.78 -16.78 -52.59
C GLY A 77 -57.05 -15.74 -51.49
N ARG A 78 -57.34 -14.50 -51.89
CA ARG A 78 -58.46 -13.68 -51.39
C ARG A 78 -58.83 -13.74 -49.89
N GLY A 79 -58.44 -12.68 -49.17
CA GLY A 79 -59.34 -11.92 -48.30
C GLY A 79 -59.59 -12.46 -46.88
N ARG A 80 -59.50 -11.52 -45.92
CA ARG A 80 -59.94 -11.61 -44.52
C ARG A 80 -59.13 -12.55 -43.63
N ARG A 81 -58.17 -11.94 -42.89
CA ARG A 81 -58.01 -12.03 -41.42
C ARG A 81 -56.71 -11.33 -41.01
N ALA A 82 -56.73 -9.99 -41.03
CA ALA A 82 -55.66 -9.15 -40.49
C ALA A 82 -55.73 -8.99 -38.95
N GLY A 83 -56.56 -9.77 -38.26
CA GLY A 83 -56.76 -9.69 -36.81
C GLY A 83 -56.09 -10.80 -36.00
N GLU A 84 -55.69 -11.91 -36.62
CA GLU A 84 -55.13 -13.08 -35.89
C GLU A 84 -53.59 -13.14 -35.95
N THR A 85 -52.94 -12.47 -36.90
CA THR A 85 -51.47 -12.42 -37.00
C THR A 85 -50.83 -11.37 -36.08
N ALA A 86 -51.54 -10.28 -35.77
CA ALA A 86 -51.02 -9.26 -34.84
C ALA A 86 -50.88 -9.79 -33.41
N THR A 87 -51.81 -10.64 -32.96
CA THR A 87 -51.79 -11.24 -31.63
C THR A 87 -50.74 -12.35 -31.50
N ALA A 88 -50.47 -13.08 -32.59
CA ALA A 88 -49.43 -14.12 -32.63
C ALA A 88 -48.00 -13.53 -32.69
N ILE A 89 -47.82 -12.38 -33.36
CA ILE A 89 -46.52 -11.68 -33.41
C ILE A 89 -46.27 -10.95 -32.07
N ALA A 90 -47.31 -10.40 -31.42
CA ALA A 90 -47.18 -9.84 -30.08
C ALA A 90 -46.86 -10.91 -29.02
N ALA A 91 -47.47 -12.10 -29.10
CA ALA A 91 -47.20 -13.21 -28.18
C ALA A 91 -45.81 -13.85 -28.37
N SER A 92 -45.28 -13.85 -29.61
CA SER A 92 -43.92 -14.35 -29.90
C SER A 92 -42.83 -13.29 -29.65
N ALA A 93 -43.13 -12.00 -29.79
CA ALA A 93 -42.22 -10.91 -29.39
C ALA A 93 -42.06 -10.79 -27.85
N SER A 94 -43.09 -11.16 -27.08
CA SER A 94 -42.96 -11.28 -25.62
C SER A 94 -42.24 -12.56 -25.16
N ALA A 95 -42.11 -13.57 -26.03
CA ALA A 95 -41.47 -14.85 -25.72
C ALA A 95 -39.98 -14.92 -26.13
N SER A 96 -39.51 -14.04 -27.02
CA SER A 96 -38.09 -13.95 -27.40
C SER A 96 -37.28 -12.94 -26.57
N ALA A 97 -37.92 -12.19 -25.68
CA ALA A 97 -37.26 -11.22 -24.79
C ALA A 97 -36.97 -11.76 -23.37
N SER A 98 -37.27 -13.04 -23.09
CA SER A 98 -37.14 -13.64 -21.76
C SER A 98 -36.32 -14.94 -21.77
N GLY A 99 -35.25 -14.99 -22.56
CA GLY A 99 -34.46 -16.21 -22.79
C GLY A 99 -32.96 -16.11 -22.48
N ALA A 100 -32.47 -15.00 -21.91
CA ALA A 100 -31.15 -14.97 -21.30
C ALA A 100 -31.33 -15.20 -19.80
N THR A 101 -31.17 -16.45 -19.36
CA THR A 101 -31.11 -16.78 -17.93
C THR A 101 -30.05 -15.88 -17.29
N PRO A 102 -30.40 -14.96 -16.38
CA PRO A 102 -29.37 -14.20 -15.68
C PRO A 102 -28.48 -15.22 -14.97
N ALA A 103 -27.17 -15.12 -15.21
CA ALA A 103 -26.19 -16.00 -14.59
C ALA A 103 -26.51 -16.09 -13.08
N PRO A 104 -26.52 -17.30 -12.50
CA PRO A 104 -26.97 -17.48 -11.13
C PRO A 104 -26.17 -16.61 -10.15
N TRP A 105 -26.83 -16.14 -9.09
CA TRP A 105 -26.24 -15.23 -8.09
C TRP A 105 -24.95 -15.76 -7.45
N TRP A 106 -24.70 -17.08 -7.47
CA TRP A 106 -23.46 -17.71 -6.99
C TRP A 106 -22.26 -17.63 -7.96
N ARG A 107 -22.46 -17.28 -9.24
CA ARG A 107 -21.38 -16.94 -10.20
C ARG A 107 -21.02 -15.46 -10.21
N ARG A 108 -21.74 -14.61 -9.46
CA ARG A 108 -21.31 -13.23 -9.22
C ARG A 108 -20.14 -13.24 -8.24
N GLN A 109 -18.94 -13.45 -8.77
CA GLN A 109 -17.66 -13.33 -8.07
C GLN A 109 -17.32 -11.86 -7.68
N TYR A 110 -18.32 -10.98 -7.63
CA TYR A 110 -18.29 -9.56 -7.26
C TYR A 110 -17.85 -9.28 -5.80
N GLY A 111 -17.31 -10.27 -5.09
CA GLY A 111 -16.89 -10.17 -3.70
C GLY A 111 -15.40 -10.39 -3.44
N ARG A 112 -14.61 -10.91 -4.40
CA ARG A 112 -13.15 -11.01 -4.23
C ARG A 112 -12.50 -9.76 -4.80
N THR A 113 -11.99 -8.91 -3.90
CA THR A 113 -11.14 -7.79 -4.27
C THR A 113 -9.86 -8.31 -4.90
N VAL A 114 -9.55 -7.85 -6.12
CA VAL A 114 -8.30 -8.16 -6.80
C VAL A 114 -7.14 -7.56 -6.00
N GLU A 115 -6.12 -8.38 -5.70
CA GLU A 115 -4.94 -7.88 -4.98
C GLU A 115 -4.13 -6.92 -5.88
N PRO A 116 -3.63 -5.78 -5.38
CA PRO A 116 -2.89 -4.83 -6.22
C PRO A 116 -1.63 -5.43 -6.87
N ALA A 117 -1.05 -6.48 -6.29
CA ALA A 117 0.06 -7.23 -6.88
C ALA A 117 -0.35 -7.96 -8.17
N VAL A 118 -1.59 -8.42 -8.27
CA VAL A 118 -2.13 -9.05 -9.48
C VAL A 118 -2.38 -7.99 -10.57
N VAL A 119 -2.88 -6.81 -10.19
CA VAL A 119 -3.02 -5.66 -11.13
C VAL A 119 -1.66 -5.21 -11.67
N MET A 120 -0.62 -5.22 -10.84
CA MET A 120 0.76 -4.94 -11.24
C MET A 120 1.27 -5.98 -12.26
N ALA A 121 1.06 -7.27 -11.99
CA ALA A 121 1.46 -8.35 -12.89
C ALA A 121 0.74 -8.27 -14.23
N PHE A 122 -0.58 -8.08 -14.21
CA PHE A 122 -1.40 -7.83 -15.40
C PHE A 122 -0.85 -6.67 -16.23
N SER A 123 -0.56 -5.54 -15.59
CA SER A 123 -0.05 -4.35 -16.29
C SER A 123 1.29 -4.61 -16.97
N ARG A 124 2.19 -5.36 -16.30
CA ARG A 124 3.50 -5.72 -16.84
C ARG A 124 3.39 -6.71 -18.01
N GLN A 125 2.55 -7.73 -17.89
CA GLN A 125 2.31 -8.69 -18.97
C GLN A 125 1.71 -8.02 -20.21
N MET A 126 0.67 -7.20 -20.01
CA MET A 126 0.07 -6.43 -21.11
C MET A 126 1.09 -5.50 -21.77
N ALA A 127 1.92 -4.80 -20.99
CA ALA A 127 2.99 -3.96 -21.54
C ALA A 127 3.94 -4.77 -22.44
N SER A 128 4.44 -5.92 -21.96
CA SER A 128 5.35 -6.78 -22.73
C SER A 128 4.72 -7.35 -24.00
N PHE A 129 3.45 -7.75 -23.98
CA PHE A 129 2.77 -8.24 -25.17
C PHE A 129 2.56 -7.14 -26.21
N ILE A 130 2.13 -5.95 -25.78
CA ILE A 130 1.94 -4.80 -26.69
C ILE A 130 3.28 -4.34 -27.26
N GLU A 131 4.34 -4.30 -26.45
CA GLU A 131 5.71 -4.00 -26.89
C GLU A 131 6.20 -5.02 -27.93
N ALA A 132 5.83 -6.29 -27.78
CA ALA A 132 6.11 -7.35 -28.75
C ALA A 132 5.25 -7.29 -30.03
N GLY A 133 4.34 -6.31 -30.13
CA GLY A 133 3.47 -6.10 -31.29
C GLY A 133 2.21 -6.96 -31.30
N ILE A 134 1.90 -7.65 -30.20
CA ILE A 134 0.65 -8.42 -30.05
C ILE A 134 -0.52 -7.45 -29.88
N SER A 135 -1.64 -7.74 -30.54
CA SER A 135 -2.84 -6.90 -30.43
C SER A 135 -3.39 -6.92 -28.99
N VAL A 136 -3.99 -5.81 -28.54
CA VAL A 136 -4.55 -5.73 -27.16
C VAL A 136 -5.62 -6.82 -26.92
N LEU A 137 -6.39 -7.17 -27.96
CA LEU A 137 -7.40 -8.22 -27.87
C LEU A 137 -6.76 -9.59 -27.62
N GLU A 138 -5.76 -9.97 -28.42
CA GLU A 138 -5.03 -11.23 -28.28
C GLU A 138 -4.24 -11.28 -26.97
N ALA A 139 -3.62 -10.18 -26.56
CA ALA A 139 -2.94 -10.08 -25.27
C ALA A 139 -3.89 -10.33 -24.08
N LEU A 140 -5.11 -9.82 -24.14
CA LEU A 140 -6.13 -10.09 -23.10
C LEU A 140 -6.56 -11.56 -23.09
N GLU A 141 -6.65 -12.21 -24.25
CA GLU A 141 -6.96 -13.64 -24.35
C GLU A 141 -5.86 -14.49 -23.67
N ILE A 142 -4.59 -14.23 -24.01
CA ILE A 142 -3.43 -14.92 -23.40
C ILE A 142 -3.42 -14.70 -21.88
N VAL A 143 -3.58 -13.45 -21.43
CA VAL A 143 -3.58 -13.13 -20.00
C VAL A 143 -4.76 -13.78 -19.27
N ALA A 144 -5.94 -13.91 -19.89
CA ALA A 144 -7.08 -14.58 -19.29
C ALA A 144 -6.82 -16.07 -19.03
N GLU A 145 -6.06 -16.73 -19.92
CA GLU A 145 -5.67 -18.13 -19.78
C GLU A 145 -4.62 -18.35 -18.68
N GLU A 146 -3.67 -17.42 -18.54
CA GLU A 146 -2.56 -17.53 -17.59
C GLU A 146 -2.88 -17.04 -16.17
N VAL A 147 -3.86 -16.14 -16.00
CA VAL A 147 -4.06 -15.49 -14.71
C VAL A 147 -4.57 -16.46 -13.64
N GLY A 148 -3.76 -16.68 -12.60
CA GLY A 148 -4.09 -17.60 -11.52
C GLY A 148 -5.17 -17.09 -10.56
N ASP A 149 -5.37 -15.77 -10.48
CA ASP A 149 -6.39 -15.18 -9.62
C ASP A 149 -7.78 -15.20 -10.30
N PRO A 150 -8.78 -15.90 -9.72
CA PRO A 150 -10.10 -16.05 -10.35
C PRO A 150 -10.85 -14.72 -10.49
N ALA A 151 -10.64 -13.76 -9.58
CA ALA A 151 -11.33 -12.47 -9.65
C ALA A 151 -10.76 -11.61 -10.77
N MET A 152 -9.44 -11.61 -10.94
CA MET A 152 -8.80 -10.96 -12.08
C MET A 152 -9.20 -11.62 -13.41
N ARG A 153 -9.31 -12.96 -13.47
CA ARG A 153 -9.74 -13.64 -14.70
C ARG A 153 -11.09 -13.14 -15.21
N VAL A 154 -12.08 -13.01 -14.32
CA VAL A 154 -13.41 -12.48 -14.68
C VAL A 154 -13.30 -11.06 -15.25
N VAL A 155 -12.46 -10.22 -14.64
CA VAL A 155 -12.24 -8.84 -15.10
C VAL A 155 -11.61 -8.84 -16.50
N VAL A 156 -10.59 -9.65 -16.74
CA VAL A 156 -9.90 -9.74 -18.04
C VAL A 156 -10.84 -10.31 -19.12
N GLU A 157 -11.67 -11.31 -18.79
CA GLU A 157 -12.69 -11.85 -19.71
C GLU A 157 -13.76 -10.79 -20.07
N GLU A 158 -14.24 -10.01 -19.10
CA GLU A 158 -15.19 -8.90 -19.31
C GLU A 158 -14.57 -7.78 -20.16
N MET A 159 -13.29 -7.48 -19.95
CA MET A 159 -12.53 -6.53 -20.75
C MET A 159 -12.37 -7.04 -22.20
N HIS A 160 -11.95 -8.29 -22.38
CA HIS A 160 -11.81 -8.94 -23.68
C HIS A 160 -13.14 -8.90 -24.46
N ALA A 161 -14.25 -9.28 -23.83
CA ALA A 161 -15.59 -9.22 -24.42
C ALA A 161 -16.04 -7.78 -24.78
N THR A 162 -15.51 -6.77 -24.10
CA THR A 162 -15.76 -5.36 -24.43
C THR A 162 -15.02 -4.95 -25.69
N LEU A 163 -13.75 -5.36 -25.86
CA LEU A 163 -13.00 -5.11 -27.08
C LEU A 163 -13.55 -5.90 -28.28
N GLN A 164 -13.99 -7.14 -28.09
CA GLN A 164 -14.64 -7.93 -29.14
C GLN A 164 -15.91 -7.25 -29.70
N ARG A 165 -16.60 -6.48 -28.86
CA ARG A 165 -17.79 -5.70 -29.25
C ARG A 165 -17.44 -4.33 -29.88
N GLY A 166 -16.16 -4.04 -30.08
CA GLY A 166 -15.67 -2.79 -30.65
C GLY A 166 -15.48 -1.65 -29.64
N GLY A 167 -15.49 -1.94 -28.33
CA GLY A 167 -15.12 -0.97 -27.31
C GLY A 167 -13.61 -0.72 -27.27
N SER A 168 -13.20 0.42 -26.70
CA SER A 168 -11.78 0.74 -26.49
C SER A 168 -11.20 0.02 -25.26
N PHE A 169 -9.87 -0.10 -25.19
CA PHE A 169 -9.18 -0.66 -24.02
C PHE A 169 -9.38 0.22 -22.78
N SER A 170 -9.35 1.55 -22.95
CA SER A 170 -9.61 2.48 -21.85
C SER A 170 -11.04 2.41 -21.34
N ASP A 171 -12.04 2.15 -22.19
CA ASP A 171 -13.43 1.92 -21.76
C ASP A 171 -13.55 0.62 -20.96
N ALA A 172 -12.90 -0.45 -21.43
CA ALA A 172 -12.85 -1.73 -20.73
C ALA A 172 -12.22 -1.57 -19.33
N VAL A 173 -11.07 -0.91 -19.23
CA VAL A 173 -10.43 -0.58 -17.95
C VAL A 173 -11.31 0.34 -17.08
N ALA A 174 -12.05 1.27 -17.68
CA ALA A 174 -12.90 2.20 -16.97
C ALA A 174 -14.13 1.54 -16.32
N ALA A 175 -14.61 0.43 -16.87
CA ALA A 175 -15.75 -0.34 -16.38
C ALA A 175 -15.48 -1.04 -15.02
N HIS A 176 -14.21 -1.17 -14.61
CA HIS A 176 -13.82 -1.83 -13.35
C HIS A 176 -13.13 -0.87 -12.35
N PRO A 177 -13.84 0.17 -11.84
CA PRO A 177 -13.26 1.17 -10.94
C PRO A 177 -12.83 0.61 -9.56
N SER A 178 -13.33 -0.57 -9.19
CA SER A 178 -12.92 -1.28 -7.96
C SER A 178 -11.54 -1.93 -8.09
N VAL A 179 -11.09 -2.22 -9.32
CA VAL A 179 -9.79 -2.86 -9.63
C VAL A 179 -8.79 -1.80 -10.09
N PHE A 180 -9.21 -0.89 -10.96
CA PHE A 180 -8.35 0.14 -11.54
C PHE A 180 -8.62 1.52 -10.93
N PRO A 181 -7.67 2.06 -10.14
CA PRO A 181 -7.81 3.37 -9.52
C PRO A 181 -7.97 4.50 -10.56
N PRO A 182 -8.50 5.68 -10.16
CA PRO A 182 -8.71 6.81 -11.08
C PRO A 182 -7.46 7.22 -11.89
N TYR A 183 -6.29 7.26 -11.26
CA TYR A 183 -5.04 7.60 -11.96
C TYR A 183 -4.68 6.55 -13.02
N TYR A 184 -4.94 5.26 -12.77
CA TYR A 184 -4.65 4.17 -13.69
C TYR A 184 -5.50 4.32 -14.95
N ARG A 185 -6.82 4.50 -14.77
CA ARG A 185 -7.78 4.68 -15.86
C ARG A 185 -7.44 5.92 -16.71
N ALA A 186 -7.04 7.02 -16.08
CA ALA A 186 -6.65 8.24 -16.78
C ALA A 186 -5.36 8.07 -17.60
N MET A 187 -4.36 7.38 -17.03
CA MET A 187 -3.12 7.07 -17.74
C MET A 187 -3.39 6.17 -18.95
N VAL A 188 -4.16 5.10 -18.78
CA VAL A 188 -4.54 4.20 -19.88
C VAL A 188 -5.30 4.93 -20.99
N ARG A 189 -6.28 5.79 -20.64
CA ARG A 189 -7.02 6.59 -21.61
C ARG A 189 -6.10 7.52 -22.42
N SER A 190 -5.16 8.17 -21.75
CA SER A 190 -4.17 9.03 -22.42
C SER A 190 -3.23 8.21 -23.30
N ALA A 191 -2.81 7.04 -22.84
CA ALA A 191 -1.91 6.14 -23.55
C ALA A 191 -2.54 5.58 -24.82
N GLU A 192 -3.81 5.19 -24.75
CA GLU A 192 -4.56 4.69 -25.91
C GLU A 192 -4.73 5.78 -26.97
N PHE A 193 -5.05 7.00 -26.55
CA PHE A 193 -5.13 8.14 -27.47
C PHE A 193 -3.78 8.50 -28.11
N THR A 194 -2.68 8.35 -27.37
CA THR A 194 -1.32 8.69 -27.83
C THR A 194 -0.58 7.52 -28.48
N GLY A 195 -1.17 6.32 -28.50
CA GLY A 195 -0.55 5.11 -29.04
C GLY A 195 0.66 4.61 -28.24
N LYS A 196 0.73 4.90 -26.94
CA LYS A 196 1.87 4.59 -26.05
C LYS A 196 1.50 3.66 -24.91
N LEU A 197 0.66 2.66 -25.22
CA LEU A 197 0.04 1.81 -24.21
C LEU A 197 1.07 0.92 -23.49
N ASP A 198 2.04 0.39 -24.23
CA ASP A 198 3.22 -0.31 -23.74
C ASP A 198 4.00 0.51 -22.69
N GLU A 199 4.45 1.71 -23.05
CA GLU A 199 5.26 2.60 -22.19
C GLU A 199 4.50 2.96 -20.90
N VAL A 200 3.19 3.23 -21.02
CA VAL A 200 2.36 3.64 -19.89
C VAL A 200 2.00 2.47 -18.98
N LEU A 201 1.72 1.28 -19.52
CA LEU A 201 1.44 0.10 -18.72
C LEU A 201 2.67 -0.38 -17.93
N ASP A 202 3.87 -0.32 -18.51
CA ASP A 202 5.11 -0.63 -17.78
C ASP A 202 5.33 0.38 -16.64
N ARG A 203 5.13 1.68 -16.90
CA ARG A 203 5.17 2.71 -15.87
C ARG A 203 4.15 2.50 -14.76
N LEU A 204 2.93 2.07 -15.10
CA LEU A 204 1.90 1.73 -14.13
C LEU A 204 2.33 0.54 -13.28
N ALA A 205 2.93 -0.50 -13.87
CA ALA A 205 3.48 -1.63 -13.13
C ALA A 205 4.58 -1.19 -12.16
N LEU A 206 5.53 -0.36 -12.61
CA LEU A 206 6.57 0.21 -11.76
C LEU A 206 5.99 1.07 -10.62
N TYR A 207 4.96 1.86 -10.89
CA TYR A 207 4.29 2.65 -9.87
C TYR A 207 3.60 1.76 -8.82
N LEU A 208 2.85 0.75 -9.26
CA LEU A 208 2.18 -0.19 -8.38
C LEU A 208 3.17 -0.98 -7.50
N ASP A 209 4.29 -1.41 -8.08
CA ASP A 209 5.37 -2.08 -7.34
C ASP A 209 5.91 -1.19 -6.20
N ARG A 210 6.14 0.09 -6.50
CA ARG A 210 6.62 1.06 -5.50
C ARG A 210 5.59 1.33 -4.41
N ASP A 211 4.31 1.47 -4.74
CA ASP A 211 3.25 1.67 -3.73
C ASP A 211 3.10 0.42 -2.85
N LEU A 212 3.23 -0.78 -3.43
CA LEU A 212 3.26 -2.04 -2.68
C LEU A 212 4.48 -2.16 -1.76
N ALA A 213 5.67 -1.80 -2.25
CA ALA A 213 6.89 -1.77 -1.45
C ALA A 213 6.76 -0.81 -0.26
N ALA A 214 6.24 0.39 -0.49
CA ALA A 214 5.99 1.37 0.57
C ALA A 214 4.99 0.82 1.61
N LYS A 215 3.89 0.20 1.19
CA LYS A 215 2.93 -0.45 2.09
C LYS A 215 3.55 -1.57 2.91
N ARG A 216 4.39 -2.42 2.29
CA ARG A 216 5.12 -3.49 2.99
C ARG A 216 6.09 -2.93 4.01
N GLN A 217 6.79 -1.85 3.68
CA GLN A 217 7.71 -1.16 4.59
C GLN A 217 6.97 -0.57 5.80
N VAL A 218 5.83 0.11 5.58
CA VAL A 218 4.96 0.60 6.67
C VAL A 218 4.52 -0.56 7.55
N LYS A 219 4.02 -1.64 6.95
CA LYS A 219 3.55 -2.82 7.69
C LYS A 219 4.68 -3.42 8.53
N SER A 220 5.87 -3.57 7.96
CA SER A 220 7.05 -4.09 8.64
C SER A 220 7.45 -3.23 9.85
N ALA A 221 7.46 -1.89 9.68
CA ALA A 221 7.79 -0.96 10.76
C ALA A 221 6.80 -1.02 11.94
N LEU A 222 5.53 -1.37 11.69
CA LEU A 222 4.49 -1.53 12.71
C LEU A 222 4.45 -2.92 13.35
N THR A 223 5.04 -3.94 12.72
CA THR A 223 5.04 -5.31 13.23
C THR A 223 5.66 -5.40 14.62
N TYR A 224 6.84 -4.80 14.83
CA TYR A 224 7.52 -4.87 16.12
C TYR A 224 6.73 -4.21 17.27
N PRO A 225 6.27 -2.94 17.16
CA PRO A 225 5.37 -2.34 18.14
C PRO A 225 4.15 -3.20 18.48
N THR A 226 3.54 -3.80 17.46
CA THR A 226 2.32 -4.61 17.63
C THR A 226 2.62 -5.89 18.41
N VAL A 227 3.70 -6.61 18.07
CA VAL A 227 4.08 -7.85 18.76
C VAL A 227 4.40 -7.59 20.22
N VAL A 228 5.20 -6.57 20.52
CA VAL A 228 5.56 -6.25 21.92
C VAL A 228 4.31 -5.87 22.72
N LEU A 229 3.44 -5.02 22.16
CA LEU A 229 2.17 -4.65 22.81
C LEU A 229 1.31 -5.88 23.12
N VAL A 230 1.15 -6.79 22.16
CA VAL A 230 0.38 -8.03 22.33
C VAL A 230 0.98 -8.89 23.44
N VAL A 231 2.29 -9.11 23.44
CA VAL A 231 2.98 -9.89 24.49
C VAL A 231 2.83 -9.22 25.86
N THR A 232 2.96 -7.89 25.95
CA THR A 232 2.77 -7.15 27.21
C THR A 232 1.34 -7.29 27.73
N VAL A 233 0.32 -7.16 26.86
CA VAL A 233 -1.08 -7.33 27.25
C VAL A 233 -1.35 -8.76 27.73
N ILE A 234 -0.83 -9.77 27.03
CA ILE A 234 -0.95 -11.18 27.46
C ILE A 234 -0.31 -11.37 28.83
N ALA A 235 0.92 -10.90 29.02
CA ALA A 235 1.62 -10.99 30.31
C ALA A 235 0.84 -10.30 31.43
N MET A 236 0.24 -9.14 31.14
CA MET A 236 -0.60 -8.39 32.10
C MET A 236 -1.85 -9.17 32.50
N VAL A 237 -2.55 -9.77 31.53
CA VAL A 237 -3.74 -10.60 31.79
C VAL A 237 -3.37 -11.84 32.61
N VAL A 238 -2.27 -12.52 32.29
CA VAL A 238 -1.80 -13.68 33.05
C VAL A 238 -1.45 -13.28 34.48
N MET A 239 -0.74 -12.17 34.67
CA MET A 239 -0.40 -11.64 35.99
C MET A 239 -1.67 -11.34 36.81
N ALA A 240 -2.65 -10.64 36.22
CA ALA A 240 -3.88 -10.25 36.88
C ALA A 240 -4.78 -11.44 37.24
N LEU A 241 -4.91 -12.45 36.36
CA LEU A 241 -5.85 -13.56 36.55
C LEU A 241 -5.26 -14.73 37.35
N PHE A 242 -3.94 -14.97 37.28
CA PHE A 242 -3.34 -16.15 37.92
C PHE A 242 -2.46 -15.81 39.12
N VAL A 243 -1.70 -14.72 39.03
CA VAL A 243 -0.70 -14.39 40.05
C VAL A 243 -1.35 -13.61 41.19
N LEU A 244 -2.09 -12.55 40.86
CA LEU A 244 -2.75 -11.69 41.84
C LEU A 244 -3.71 -12.45 42.79
N PRO A 245 -4.60 -13.35 42.32
CA PRO A 245 -5.54 -14.03 43.20
C PRO A 245 -4.86 -14.97 44.20
N LYS A 246 -3.73 -15.58 43.82
CA LYS A 246 -2.93 -16.41 44.73
C LYS A 246 -2.38 -15.59 45.89
N PHE A 247 -1.86 -14.39 45.59
CA PHE A 247 -1.44 -13.46 46.64
C PHE A 247 -2.64 -13.02 47.49
N ALA A 248 -3.76 -12.62 46.87
CA ALA A 248 -4.95 -12.22 47.61
C ALA A 248 -5.46 -13.29 48.58
N GLY A 249 -5.45 -14.57 48.17
CA GLY A 249 -5.76 -15.71 49.05
C GLY A 249 -4.78 -15.85 50.22
N MET A 250 -3.48 -15.67 49.97
CA MET A 250 -2.45 -15.66 51.00
C MET A 250 -2.68 -14.55 52.05
N TYR A 251 -2.96 -13.30 51.63
CA TYR A 251 -3.22 -12.19 52.55
C TYR A 251 -4.43 -12.44 53.45
N ARG A 252 -5.53 -12.98 52.89
CA ARG A 252 -6.71 -13.35 53.67
C ARG A 252 -6.40 -14.40 54.73
N SER A 253 -5.54 -15.38 54.43
CA SER A 253 -5.16 -16.42 55.38
C SER A 253 -4.29 -15.91 56.55
N LEU A 254 -3.57 -14.80 56.34
CA LEU A 254 -2.69 -14.18 57.33
C LEU A 254 -3.41 -13.10 58.17
N GLY A 255 -4.70 -12.84 57.92
CA GLY A 255 -5.46 -11.77 58.58
C GLY A 255 -4.98 -10.35 58.22
N ALA A 256 -4.10 -10.22 57.23
CA ALA A 256 -3.48 -8.96 56.85
C ALA A 256 -4.30 -8.22 55.79
N GLU A 257 -4.48 -6.91 55.98
CA GLU A 257 -5.08 -6.07 54.95
C GLU A 257 -4.13 -5.94 53.74
N LEU A 258 -4.69 -6.07 52.54
CA LEU A 258 -3.91 -5.86 51.32
C LEU A 258 -3.44 -4.40 51.21
N PRO A 259 -2.23 -4.11 50.72
CA PRO A 259 -1.81 -2.74 50.46
C PRO A 259 -2.68 -2.04 49.42
N LEU A 260 -2.73 -0.71 49.50
CA LEU A 260 -3.46 0.16 48.56
C LEU A 260 -3.21 -0.16 47.07
N PRO A 261 -1.96 -0.34 46.60
CA PRO A 261 -1.68 -0.67 45.20
C PRO A 261 -2.31 -2.01 44.77
N THR A 262 -2.27 -3.03 45.63
CA THR A 262 -2.83 -4.36 45.37
C THR A 262 -4.36 -4.35 45.42
N ARG A 263 -4.96 -3.54 46.33
CA ARG A 263 -6.42 -3.29 46.34
C ARG A 263 -6.89 -2.59 45.07
N MET A 264 -6.16 -1.57 44.60
CA MET A 264 -6.47 -0.91 43.32
C MET A 264 -6.38 -1.87 42.13
N LEU A 265 -5.37 -2.74 42.10
CA LEU A 265 -5.19 -3.69 41.01
C LEU A 265 -6.23 -4.82 41.04
N LEU A 266 -6.59 -5.34 42.22
CA LEU A 266 -7.68 -6.32 42.39
C LEU A 266 -9.04 -5.72 42.07
N SER A 267 -9.36 -4.52 42.55
CA SER A 267 -10.62 -3.84 42.19
C SER A 267 -10.74 -3.56 40.70
N SER A 268 -9.63 -3.21 40.04
CA SER A 268 -9.56 -3.12 38.58
C SER A 268 -9.82 -4.48 37.94
N THR A 269 -9.17 -5.55 38.42
CA THR A 269 -9.32 -6.91 37.89
C THR A 269 -10.75 -7.46 38.09
N ASP A 270 -11.37 -7.20 39.23
CA ASP A 270 -12.76 -7.56 39.54
C ASP A 270 -13.73 -6.77 38.66
N PHE A 271 -13.43 -5.49 38.39
CA PHE A 271 -14.18 -4.69 37.43
C PHE A 271 -14.07 -5.23 36.01
N PHE A 272 -12.86 -5.62 35.57
CA PHE A 272 -12.60 -6.17 34.24
C PHE A 272 -13.21 -7.57 34.04
N THR A 273 -13.15 -8.44 35.05
CA THR A 273 -13.69 -9.81 34.99
C THR A 273 -15.19 -9.87 35.20
N GLY A 274 -15.75 -9.06 36.11
CA GLY A 274 -17.19 -8.98 36.38
C GLY A 274 -17.99 -8.25 35.29
N ASN A 275 -17.37 -7.25 34.63
CA ASN A 275 -18.00 -6.49 33.54
C ASN A 275 -17.43 -6.82 32.17
N LEU A 276 -16.74 -7.95 32.02
CA LEU A 276 -16.12 -8.38 30.76
C LEU A 276 -17.09 -8.31 29.55
N PRO A 277 -18.36 -8.77 29.63
CA PRO A 277 -19.31 -8.59 28.53
C PRO A 277 -19.66 -7.12 28.26
N PHE A 278 -19.78 -6.26 29.28
CA PHE A 278 -20.04 -4.82 29.11
C PHE A 278 -18.82 -4.05 28.59
N LEU A 279 -17.61 -4.48 28.92
CA LEU A 279 -16.36 -3.91 28.42
C LEU A 279 -16.08 -4.33 26.99
N VAL A 280 -16.37 -5.58 26.62
CA VAL A 280 -16.30 -6.05 25.22
C VAL A 280 -17.38 -5.35 24.41
N ALA A 281 -18.63 -5.29 24.90
CA ALA A 281 -19.70 -4.55 24.24
C ALA A 281 -19.39 -3.04 24.17
N GLY A 282 -18.78 -2.47 25.20
CA GLY A 282 -18.34 -1.07 25.26
C GLY A 282 -17.19 -0.79 24.29
N ALA A 283 -16.22 -1.69 24.17
CA ALA A 283 -15.12 -1.59 23.21
C ALA A 283 -15.61 -1.75 21.78
N ILE A 284 -16.52 -2.69 21.51
CA ILE A 284 -17.18 -2.86 20.21
C ILE A 284 -18.05 -1.64 19.89
N SER A 285 -18.81 -1.13 20.85
CA SER A 285 -19.63 0.09 20.74
C SER A 285 -18.76 1.31 20.47
N LEU A 286 -17.65 1.49 21.20
CA LEU A 286 -16.71 2.59 21.00
C LEU A 286 -15.97 2.46 19.66
N PHE A 287 -15.67 1.24 19.24
CA PHE A 287 -15.10 0.95 17.93
C PHE A 287 -16.10 1.25 16.81
N LEU A 288 -17.36 0.82 16.91
CA LEU A 288 -18.42 1.12 15.95
C LEU A 288 -18.79 2.60 15.94
N ALA A 289 -18.90 3.24 17.09
CA ALA A 289 -19.19 4.66 17.23
C ALA A 289 -18.02 5.50 16.72
N GLY A 290 -16.78 5.10 17.03
CA GLY A 290 -15.57 5.67 16.45
C GLY A 290 -15.56 5.50 14.93
N TYR A 291 -15.87 4.31 14.43
CA TYR A 291 -15.96 4.02 13.00
C TYR A 291 -17.05 4.85 12.31
N ALA A 292 -18.23 5.02 12.93
CA ALA A 292 -19.34 5.80 12.40
C ALA A 292 -19.06 7.31 12.43
N VAL A 293 -18.47 7.82 13.51
CA VAL A 293 -18.11 9.24 13.68
C VAL A 293 -16.93 9.62 12.79
N ILE A 294 -15.99 8.70 12.55
CA ILE A 294 -14.81 8.90 11.69
C ILE A 294 -15.12 8.59 10.22
N GLY A 295 -16.13 7.77 9.93
CA GLY A 295 -16.50 7.32 8.58
C GLY A 295 -17.16 8.38 7.71
N GLY A 296 -17.72 9.45 8.29
CA GLY A 296 -18.27 10.58 7.51
C GLY A 296 -17.19 11.58 7.06
N ASP A 297 -17.45 12.34 6.00
CA ASP A 297 -16.54 13.38 5.47
C ASP A 297 -16.10 14.39 6.55
N ARG A 298 -16.99 14.71 7.50
CA ARG A 298 -16.69 15.59 8.65
C ARG A 298 -15.76 14.90 9.68
N GLY A 299 -15.89 13.60 9.86
CA GLY A 299 -15.04 12.77 10.73
C GLY A 299 -13.63 12.63 10.20
N LYS A 300 -13.51 12.34 8.89
CA LYS A 300 -12.25 12.30 8.16
C LYS A 300 -11.47 13.61 8.29
N ARG A 301 -12.14 14.76 8.09
CA ARG A 301 -11.54 16.09 8.29
C ARG A 301 -10.99 16.32 9.70
N ARG A 302 -11.77 15.99 10.75
CA ARG A 302 -11.32 16.17 12.15
C ARG A 302 -10.15 15.25 12.49
N ARG A 303 -10.19 14.00 12.03
CA ARG A 303 -9.10 13.03 12.22
C ARG A 303 -7.83 13.49 11.51
N ASP A 304 -7.91 13.83 10.23
CA ASP A 304 -6.75 14.27 9.45
C ASP A 304 -6.10 15.51 10.11
N ARG A 305 -6.91 16.43 10.63
CA ARG A 305 -6.43 17.62 11.38
C ARG A 305 -5.81 17.28 12.73
N LEU A 306 -6.36 16.30 13.47
CA LEU A 306 -5.83 15.85 14.76
C LEU A 306 -4.50 15.11 14.58
N VAL A 307 -4.42 14.23 13.59
CA VAL A 307 -3.20 13.47 13.25
C VAL A 307 -2.07 14.42 12.85
N MET A 308 -2.37 15.49 12.13
CA MET A 308 -1.38 16.53 11.78
C MET A 308 -0.80 17.29 13.00
N ARG A 309 -1.46 17.28 14.15
CA ARG A 309 -0.96 17.96 15.36
C ARG A 309 0.03 17.13 16.17
N LEU A 310 0.15 15.83 15.90
CA LEU A 310 1.14 14.99 16.56
C LEU A 310 2.51 15.27 15.93
N PRO A 311 3.52 15.77 16.67
CA PRO A 311 4.74 16.33 16.09
C PRO A 311 5.56 15.32 15.27
N VAL A 312 5.52 14.03 15.62
CA VAL A 312 6.24 12.97 14.89
C VAL A 312 5.37 12.34 13.81
N VAL A 313 4.11 12.04 14.13
CA VAL A 313 3.19 11.32 13.25
C VAL A 313 2.62 12.23 12.15
N GLY A 314 2.28 13.47 12.49
CA GLY A 314 1.77 14.47 11.57
C GLY A 314 2.76 14.82 10.47
N ASN A 315 4.04 15.02 10.82
CA ASN A 315 5.10 15.25 9.84
C ASN A 315 5.25 14.06 8.89
N LEU A 316 5.21 12.83 9.42
CA LEU A 316 5.27 11.62 8.59
C LEU A 316 4.10 11.55 7.59
N PHE A 317 2.86 11.77 8.03
CA PHE A 317 1.71 11.77 7.13
C PHE A 317 1.77 12.89 6.08
N HIS A 318 2.30 14.05 6.46
CA HIS A 318 2.53 15.15 5.53
C HIS A 318 3.54 14.77 4.43
N LEU A 319 4.69 14.20 4.82
CA LEU A 319 5.71 13.71 3.89
C LEU A 319 5.17 12.60 2.98
N ILE A 320 4.39 11.65 3.50
CA ILE A 320 3.74 10.59 2.71
C ILE A 320 2.76 11.20 1.69
N SER A 321 1.96 12.18 2.10
CA SER A 321 0.99 12.85 1.21
C SER A 321 1.71 13.60 0.09
N LEU A 322 2.78 14.33 0.43
CA LEU A 322 3.58 15.10 -0.52
C LEU A 322 4.32 14.19 -1.51
N GLU A 323 4.97 13.13 -1.00
CA GLU A 323 5.64 12.11 -1.79
C GLU A 323 4.68 11.52 -2.83
N ARG A 324 3.54 10.99 -2.36
CA ARG A 324 2.53 10.37 -3.21
C ARG A 324 1.98 11.34 -4.24
N PHE A 325 1.67 12.57 -3.83
CA PHE A 325 1.22 13.62 -4.74
C PHE A 325 2.24 13.86 -5.86
N CYS A 326 3.51 14.09 -5.51
CA CYS A 326 4.58 14.32 -6.48
C CYS A 326 4.74 13.13 -7.43
N ARG A 327 4.69 11.89 -6.91
CA ARG A 327 4.84 10.66 -7.70
C ARG A 327 3.71 10.49 -8.70
N VAL A 328 2.46 10.64 -8.26
CA VAL A 328 1.28 10.49 -9.13
C VAL A 328 1.21 11.62 -10.15
N LEU A 329 1.48 12.86 -9.74
CA LEU A 329 1.50 14.00 -10.67
C LEU A 329 2.62 13.84 -11.72
N ALA A 330 3.81 13.36 -11.33
CA ALA A 330 4.88 13.06 -12.27
C ALA A 330 4.48 11.98 -13.27
N ALA A 331 3.87 10.89 -12.82
CA ALA A 331 3.42 9.79 -13.67
C ALA A 331 2.35 10.25 -14.68
N LEU A 332 1.34 10.99 -14.20
CA LEU A 332 0.27 11.54 -15.04
C LEU A 332 0.80 12.56 -16.05
N ALA A 333 1.68 13.47 -15.62
CA ALA A 333 2.29 14.46 -16.51
C ALA A 333 3.16 13.81 -17.59
N ARG A 334 3.90 12.74 -17.27
CA ARG A 334 4.68 11.96 -18.27
C ARG A 334 3.79 11.21 -19.25
N ALA A 335 2.62 10.74 -18.80
CA ALA A 335 1.64 10.08 -19.65
C ALA A 335 0.82 11.07 -20.51
N GLY A 336 1.13 12.37 -20.46
CA GLY A 336 0.46 13.39 -21.27
C GLY A 336 -0.93 13.78 -20.76
N VAL A 337 -1.30 13.37 -19.54
CA VAL A 337 -2.59 13.77 -18.95
C VAL A 337 -2.59 15.29 -18.70
N PRO A 338 -3.68 16.00 -19.07
CA PRO A 338 -3.79 17.44 -18.82
C PRO A 338 -3.51 17.81 -17.36
N LEU A 339 -2.64 18.79 -17.14
CA LEU A 339 -2.16 19.18 -15.80
C LEU A 339 -3.28 19.47 -14.79
N PRO A 340 -4.37 20.20 -15.12
CA PRO A 340 -5.47 20.42 -14.18
C PRO A 340 -6.13 19.14 -13.67
N ASP A 341 -6.29 18.15 -14.56
CA ASP A 341 -6.90 16.86 -14.20
C ASP A 341 -5.89 15.99 -13.45
N ALA A 342 -4.62 16.05 -13.85
CA ALA A 342 -3.54 15.38 -13.14
C ALA A 342 -3.38 15.87 -11.70
N ILE A 343 -3.57 17.18 -11.45
CA ILE A 343 -3.57 17.76 -10.09
C ILE A 343 -4.73 17.22 -9.25
N ASP A 344 -5.95 17.16 -9.79
CA ASP A 344 -7.10 16.64 -9.02
C ASP A 344 -6.93 15.15 -8.69
N MET A 345 -6.49 14.35 -9.67
CA MET A 345 -6.26 12.91 -9.46
C MET A 345 -5.12 12.64 -8.47
N SER A 346 -4.01 13.37 -8.60
CA SER A 346 -2.88 13.25 -7.67
C SER A 346 -3.24 13.73 -6.26
N ALA A 347 -4.02 14.80 -6.13
CA ALA A 347 -4.53 15.25 -4.84
C ALA A 347 -5.41 14.18 -4.18
N ASN A 348 -6.36 13.60 -4.91
CA ASN A 348 -7.24 12.54 -4.40
C ASN A 348 -6.46 11.28 -3.97
N SER A 349 -5.33 10.99 -4.59
CA SER A 349 -4.48 9.84 -4.23
C SER A 349 -3.86 9.96 -2.81
N THR A 350 -3.67 11.18 -2.30
CA THR A 350 -3.11 11.42 -0.96
C THR A 350 -4.02 10.95 0.16
N ASN A 351 -5.33 10.81 -0.11
CA ASN A 351 -6.36 10.49 0.88
C ASN A 351 -6.43 11.45 2.08
N ASN A 352 -5.84 12.64 1.96
CA ASN A 352 -5.81 13.68 2.99
C ASN A 352 -6.72 14.83 2.58
N THR A 353 -7.76 15.07 3.37
CA THR A 353 -8.81 16.05 2.99
C THR A 353 -8.27 17.47 2.93
N VAL A 354 -7.38 17.84 3.85
CA VAL A 354 -6.74 19.17 3.87
C VAL A 354 -5.84 19.34 2.65
N PHE A 355 -5.11 18.30 2.27
CA PHE A 355 -4.26 18.33 1.07
C PHE A 355 -5.10 18.48 -0.20
N ILE A 356 -6.22 17.74 -0.31
CA ILE A 356 -7.12 17.80 -1.46
C ILE A 356 -7.73 19.20 -1.62
N GLU A 357 -8.25 19.79 -0.54
CA GLU A 357 -8.89 21.11 -0.58
C GLU A 357 -7.92 22.19 -1.06
N ARG A 358 -6.69 22.22 -0.53
CA ARG A 358 -5.66 23.19 -0.96
C ARG A 358 -5.23 22.99 -2.41
N MET A 359 -5.14 21.75 -2.87
CA MET A 359 -4.77 21.47 -4.27
C MET A 359 -5.88 21.81 -5.27
N ARG A 360 -7.14 21.86 -4.84
CA ARG A 360 -8.25 22.37 -5.68
C ARG A 360 -8.08 23.86 -5.98
N GLU A 361 -7.68 24.67 -5.00
CA GLU A 361 -7.38 26.10 -5.20
C GLU A 361 -6.25 26.29 -6.23
N VAL A 362 -5.22 25.43 -6.18
CA VAL A 362 -4.12 25.42 -7.16
C VAL A 362 -4.64 25.07 -8.56
N ARG A 363 -5.50 24.04 -8.67
CA ARG A 363 -6.13 23.64 -9.94
C ARG A 363 -6.95 24.78 -10.54
N GLU A 364 -7.78 25.45 -9.76
CA GLU A 364 -8.60 26.57 -10.23
C GLU A 364 -7.77 27.73 -10.76
N THR A 365 -6.60 27.97 -10.15
CA THR A 365 -5.65 28.98 -10.62
C THR A 365 -5.03 28.58 -11.97
N LEU A 366 -4.68 27.30 -12.12
CA LEU A 366 -4.13 26.76 -13.36
C LEU A 366 -5.15 26.79 -14.51
N VAL A 367 -6.42 26.45 -14.24
CA VAL A 367 -7.52 26.50 -15.23
C VAL A 367 -7.76 27.94 -15.73
N ARG A 368 -7.54 28.94 -14.88
CA ARG A 368 -7.60 30.37 -15.25
C ARG A 368 -6.36 30.87 -16.01
N GLY A 369 -5.43 29.99 -16.37
CA GLY A 369 -4.20 30.33 -17.08
C GLY A 369 -3.07 30.86 -16.18
N GLY A 370 -3.22 30.75 -14.86
CA GLY A 370 -2.13 31.06 -13.93
C GLY A 370 -1.03 29.98 -13.94
N GLY A 371 0.17 30.35 -13.50
CA GLY A 371 1.26 29.40 -13.31
C GLY A 371 1.03 28.44 -12.13
N LEU A 372 1.87 27.40 -12.02
CA LEU A 372 1.79 26.37 -10.99
C LEU A 372 2.61 26.70 -9.73
N SER A 373 3.78 27.31 -9.89
CA SER A 373 4.73 27.52 -8.78
C SER A 373 4.25 28.50 -7.73
N ALA A 374 3.62 29.61 -8.14
CA ALA A 374 3.06 30.60 -7.22
C ALA A 374 1.93 30.04 -6.34
N PRO A 375 0.86 29.43 -6.90
CA PRO A 375 -0.20 28.86 -6.07
C PRO A 375 0.29 27.69 -5.20
N ILE A 376 1.20 26.84 -5.70
CA ILE A 376 1.82 25.80 -4.86
C ILE A 376 2.55 26.40 -3.65
N ALA A 377 3.31 27.48 -3.86
CA ALA A 377 4.02 28.14 -2.77
C ALA A 377 3.08 28.76 -1.72
N ALA A 378 1.89 29.23 -2.15
CA ALA A 378 0.88 29.81 -1.27
C ALA A 378 0.14 28.77 -0.41
N THR A 379 0.13 27.48 -0.79
CA THR A 379 -0.54 26.43 -0.01
C THR A 379 0.15 26.10 1.31
N GLU A 380 1.44 26.46 1.46
CA GLU A 380 2.32 26.06 2.58
C GLU A 380 2.48 24.53 2.77
N LEU A 381 1.89 23.71 1.89
CA LEU A 381 2.01 22.26 1.92
C LEU A 381 3.34 21.74 1.35
N PHE A 382 4.08 22.60 0.66
CA PHE A 382 5.28 22.21 -0.05
C PHE A 382 6.50 22.82 0.65
N PRO A 383 7.41 21.98 1.21
CA PRO A 383 8.68 22.46 1.74
C PRO A 383 9.49 23.18 0.66
N THR A 384 10.49 23.95 1.09
CA THR A 384 11.31 24.77 0.19
C THR A 384 11.90 23.99 -0.98
N ALA A 385 12.40 22.78 -0.75
CA ALA A 385 12.94 21.93 -1.82
C ALA A 385 11.89 21.59 -2.91
N ALA A 386 10.69 21.16 -2.52
CA ALA A 386 9.60 20.87 -3.47
C ALA A 386 9.18 22.11 -4.26
N ARG A 387 9.02 23.26 -3.60
CA ARG A 387 8.67 24.53 -4.25
C ARG A 387 9.68 24.91 -5.33
N GLN A 388 10.97 24.70 -5.05
CA GLN A 388 12.03 24.96 -6.03
C GLN A 388 11.98 24.01 -7.22
N MET A 389 11.76 22.72 -6.99
CA MET A 389 11.63 21.73 -8.06
C MET A 389 10.44 22.05 -8.97
N VAL A 390 9.29 22.42 -8.41
CA VAL A 390 8.12 22.88 -9.19
C VAL A 390 8.47 24.13 -10.00
N ARG A 391 9.09 25.14 -9.37
CA ARG A 391 9.47 26.39 -10.04
C ARG A 391 10.43 26.17 -11.20
N VAL A 392 11.45 25.33 -11.02
CA VAL A 392 12.40 24.97 -12.09
C VAL A 392 11.70 24.17 -13.17
N GLY A 393 10.84 23.22 -12.80
CA GLY A 393 10.11 22.38 -13.73
C GLY A 393 9.14 23.17 -14.60
N GLU A 394 8.44 24.14 -14.03
CA GLU A 394 7.56 25.04 -14.76
C GLU A 394 8.35 25.94 -15.73
N LYS A 395 9.42 26.59 -15.26
CA LYS A 395 10.24 27.49 -16.10
C LYS A 395 10.94 26.78 -17.27
N THR A 396 11.32 25.52 -17.08
CA THR A 396 12.08 24.74 -18.07
C THR A 396 11.21 23.79 -18.88
N GLY A 397 9.90 23.72 -18.61
CA GLY A 397 9.00 22.72 -19.20
C GLY A 397 9.29 21.28 -18.76
N THR A 398 10.14 21.05 -17.75
CA THR A 398 10.55 19.71 -17.29
C THR A 398 9.83 19.27 -16.01
N LEU A 399 8.60 19.76 -15.78
CA LEU A 399 7.84 19.54 -14.56
C LEU A 399 7.74 18.07 -14.13
N ALA A 400 7.42 17.19 -15.07
CA ALA A 400 7.39 15.73 -14.85
C ALA A 400 8.68 15.18 -14.23
N ASN A 401 9.85 15.63 -14.73
CA ASN A 401 11.14 15.16 -14.24
C ASN A 401 11.49 15.75 -12.87
N GLN A 402 11.14 17.01 -12.64
CA GLN A 402 11.37 17.64 -11.34
C GLN A 402 10.47 17.06 -10.24
N LEU A 403 9.21 16.75 -10.56
CA LEU A 403 8.29 16.07 -9.65
C LEU A 403 8.73 14.64 -9.34
N ALA A 404 9.28 13.91 -10.32
CA ALA A 404 9.84 12.58 -10.07
C ALA A 404 11.07 12.65 -9.13
N LYS A 405 11.93 13.66 -9.28
CA LYS A 405 13.04 13.92 -8.35
C LYS A 405 12.53 14.29 -6.96
N ALA A 406 11.47 15.11 -6.87
CA ALA A 406 10.82 15.44 -5.61
C ALA A 406 10.26 14.19 -4.91
N ALA A 407 9.53 13.35 -5.64
CA ALA A 407 8.99 12.09 -5.12
C ALA A 407 10.09 11.18 -4.56
N ALA A 408 11.20 10.99 -5.30
CA ALA A 408 12.32 10.18 -4.84
C ALA A 408 13.05 10.80 -3.63
N TYR A 409 13.12 12.13 -3.55
CA TYR A 409 13.67 12.82 -2.39
C TYR A 409 12.79 12.61 -1.15
N TYR A 410 11.48 12.83 -1.28
CA TYR A 410 10.54 12.67 -0.16
C TYR A 410 10.29 11.22 0.23
N GLU A 411 10.48 10.24 -0.65
CA GLU A 411 10.47 8.82 -0.29
C GLU A 411 11.59 8.47 0.69
N ARG A 412 12.78 9.05 0.50
CA ARG A 412 13.90 8.91 1.45
C ARG A 412 13.57 9.58 2.78
N GLU A 413 12.97 10.78 2.74
CA GLU A 413 12.56 11.51 3.93
C GLU A 413 11.46 10.77 4.72
N VAL A 414 10.50 10.15 4.02
CA VAL A 414 9.48 9.27 4.60
C VAL A 414 10.14 8.09 5.29
N THR A 415 11.08 7.42 4.61
CA THR A 415 11.82 6.27 5.18
C THR A 415 12.59 6.68 6.44
N TYR A 416 13.28 7.81 6.41
CA TYR A 416 14.00 8.35 7.56
C TYR A 416 13.06 8.69 8.72
N SER A 417 11.96 9.39 8.43
CA SER A 417 10.97 9.77 9.43
C SER A 417 10.26 8.55 10.03
N MET A 418 10.01 7.49 9.25
CA MET A 418 9.50 6.21 9.76
C MET A 418 10.47 5.58 10.74
N LYS A 419 11.75 5.49 10.36
CA LYS A 419 12.78 4.91 11.23
C LYS A 419 12.87 5.65 12.57
N LYS A 420 12.90 6.99 12.51
CA LYS A 420 12.91 7.85 13.70
C LYS A 420 11.66 7.66 14.56
N ALA A 421 10.48 7.54 13.94
CA ALA A 421 9.24 7.28 14.66
C ALA A 421 9.27 5.93 15.39
N THR A 422 9.80 4.88 14.75
CA THR A 422 9.97 3.55 15.37
C THR A 422 11.01 3.58 16.49
N GLU A 423 12.16 4.24 16.28
CA GLU A 423 13.22 4.39 17.28
C GLU A 423 12.72 5.13 18.53
N LEU A 424 11.88 6.17 18.38
CA LEU A 424 11.27 6.88 19.51
C LEU A 424 10.21 6.05 20.24
N PHE A 425 9.55 5.13 19.55
CA PHE A 425 8.54 4.26 20.14
C PHE A 425 9.15 3.25 21.12
N GLN A 426 10.38 2.79 20.86
CA GLN A 426 11.04 1.77 21.68
C GLN A 426 11.27 2.22 23.14
N PRO A 427 11.87 3.40 23.43
CA PRO A 427 11.98 3.91 24.81
C PRO A 427 10.63 4.09 25.49
N ALA A 428 9.61 4.56 24.77
CA ALA A 428 8.27 4.74 25.33
C ALA A 428 7.67 3.42 25.81
N VAL A 429 7.81 2.34 25.02
CA VAL A 429 7.39 1.00 25.41
C VAL A 429 8.19 0.48 26.60
N ILE A 430 9.51 0.66 26.60
CA ILE A 430 10.37 0.22 27.72
C ILE A 430 9.99 0.95 29.01
N MET A 431 9.77 2.27 28.98
CA MET A 431 9.32 3.02 30.15
C MET A 431 7.94 2.58 30.61
N PHE A 432 7.01 2.30 29.69
CA PHE A 432 5.68 1.81 30.03
C PHE A 432 5.73 0.43 30.69
N VAL A 433 6.43 -0.54 30.08
CA VAL A 433 6.58 -1.90 30.62
C VAL A 433 7.36 -1.88 31.93
N GLY A 434 8.47 -1.13 31.99
CA GLY A 434 9.27 -0.98 33.20
C GLY A 434 8.49 -0.32 34.33
N GLY A 435 7.70 0.71 34.03
CA GLY A 435 6.79 1.33 34.99
C GLY A 435 5.71 0.37 35.48
N LEU A 436 5.13 -0.44 34.59
CA LEU A 436 4.14 -1.45 34.93
C LEU A 436 4.73 -2.56 35.83
N VAL A 437 5.87 -3.14 35.44
CA VAL A 437 6.56 -4.17 36.22
C VAL A 437 7.04 -3.61 37.55
N GLY A 438 7.58 -2.39 37.55
CA GLY A 438 7.99 -1.67 38.76
C GLY A 438 6.83 -1.42 39.71
N PHE A 439 5.68 -0.99 39.19
CA PHE A 439 4.46 -0.82 39.98
C PHE A 439 4.03 -2.14 40.63
N VAL A 440 4.02 -3.25 39.87
CA VAL A 440 3.70 -4.58 40.40
C VAL A 440 4.73 -5.01 41.45
N ALA A 441 6.03 -4.80 41.21
CA ALA A 441 7.08 -5.17 42.16
C ALA A 441 6.96 -4.38 43.48
N VAL A 442 6.73 -3.07 43.41
CA VAL A 442 6.50 -2.23 44.60
C VAL A 442 5.25 -2.68 45.35
N ALA A 443 4.16 -3.00 44.63
CA ALA A 443 2.96 -3.54 45.24
C ALA A 443 3.25 -4.85 45.99
N GLN A 444 4.03 -5.76 45.41
CA GLN A 444 4.42 -7.04 46.03
C GLN A 444 5.33 -6.85 47.26
N VAL A 445 6.37 -6.01 47.15
CA VAL A 445 7.32 -5.76 48.24
C VAL A 445 6.62 -5.04 49.41
N SER A 446 5.80 -4.03 49.12
CA SER A 446 4.98 -3.35 50.12
C SER A 446 4.06 -4.33 50.83
N ALA A 447 3.47 -5.26 50.09
CA ALA A 447 2.61 -6.28 50.64
C ALA A 447 3.40 -7.21 51.59
N MET A 448 4.58 -7.66 51.17
CA MET A 448 5.46 -8.48 52.00
C MET A 448 5.86 -7.77 53.31
N TYR A 449 6.23 -6.48 53.25
CA TYR A 449 6.56 -5.70 54.45
C TYR A 449 5.37 -5.49 55.38
N SER A 450 4.16 -5.33 54.84
CA SER A 450 2.94 -5.22 55.65
C SER A 450 2.70 -6.46 56.51
N ILE A 451 3.00 -7.65 55.98
CA ILE A 451 2.90 -8.91 56.74
C ILE A 451 3.93 -8.91 57.87
N PHE A 452 5.20 -8.61 57.58
CA PHE A 452 6.25 -8.59 58.60
C PHE A 452 6.00 -7.57 59.71
N GLY A 453 5.43 -6.40 59.38
CA GLY A 453 5.07 -5.38 60.37
C GLY A 453 3.92 -5.79 61.30
N GLN A 454 2.93 -6.53 60.79
CA GLN A 454 1.77 -6.98 61.58
C GLN A 454 2.08 -8.20 62.46
N VAL A 455 3.06 -9.02 62.09
CA VAL A 455 3.49 -10.19 62.87
C VAL A 455 4.37 -9.80 64.08
N GLN A 456 4.87 -8.56 64.15
CA GLN A 456 5.73 -8.06 65.25
C GLN A 456 5.02 -7.20 66.30
N THR A 457 3.74 -6.87 66.12
CA THR A 457 2.92 -6.25 67.16
C THR A 457 2.20 -7.35 67.95
N PRO A 458 2.55 -7.60 69.23
CA PRO A 458 1.89 -8.59 70.08
C PRO A 458 0.42 -8.26 70.36
#